data_AF-A0A928L1M6-F1
#
_entry.id   AF-A0A928L1M6-F1
#
_cell.length_a   1.000
_cell.length_b   1.000
_cell.length_c   1.000
_cell.angle_alpha   90.00
_cell.angle_beta   90.00
_cell.angle_gamma   90.00
#
_symmetry.space_group_name_H-M   'P 1'
#
loop_
_entity.id
_entity.type
_entity.pdbx_description
1 polymer ?
#
loop_
_entity_poly.entity_id
_entity_poly.type
_entity_poly.pdbx_seq_one_letter_code
_entity_poly.pdbx_strand_id
1 'polypeptide(L)'
;MYYHASSIKGIKTLEPRISNHDIPLIYFSEKRENVLVYLSNAVEKFCKETGFNYSGVWHKWASYGFDKDGILNLEEYYPNALIDTYKGVSGYIYSAEKVDNSGDTINVPYAVTSREKVTVSDCEFIEDA
;
A
#
# COMPACT_ATOMS: atom_id res chain seq x y z
N MET A 1 1.15 -14.83 -8.20
CA MET A 1 0.04 -14.07 -7.59
C MET A 1 0.58 -12.71 -7.23
N TYR A 2 -0.19 -11.66 -7.49
CA TYR A 2 0.18 -10.28 -7.23
C TYR A 2 -0.83 -9.67 -6.26
N TYR A 3 -0.36 -8.88 -5.31
CA TYR A 3 -1.17 -8.32 -4.23
C TYR A 3 -1.18 -6.80 -4.30
N HIS A 4 -2.32 -6.18 -3.97
CA HIS A 4 -2.51 -4.74 -3.92
C HIS A 4 -3.36 -4.38 -2.71
N ALA A 5 -2.89 -3.43 -1.90
CA ALA A 5 -3.63 -2.96 -0.72
C ALA A 5 -4.46 -1.71 -1.04
N SER A 6 -5.70 -1.67 -0.54
CA SER A 6 -6.57 -0.50 -0.64
C SER A 6 -7.57 -0.43 0.50
N SER A 7 -7.93 0.77 0.93
CA SER A 7 -9.03 1.00 1.87
C SER A 7 -10.41 0.91 1.21
N ILE A 8 -10.48 0.88 -0.13
CA ILE A 8 -11.73 0.87 -0.88
C ILE A 8 -12.22 -0.57 -1.02
N LYS A 9 -13.46 -0.84 -0.62
CA LYS A 9 -14.13 -2.15 -0.76
C LYS A 9 -14.63 -2.39 -2.18
N GLY A 10 -14.65 -3.65 -2.60
CA GLY A 10 -15.43 -4.11 -3.75
C GLY A 10 -14.82 -3.78 -5.11
N ILE A 11 -13.51 -3.50 -5.17
CA ILE A 11 -12.82 -3.30 -6.43
C ILE A 11 -12.84 -4.61 -7.23
N LYS A 12 -13.32 -4.56 -8.47
CA LYS A 12 -13.30 -5.68 -9.42
C LYS A 12 -12.23 -5.52 -10.49
N THR A 13 -11.88 -4.27 -10.80
CA THR A 13 -10.83 -3.91 -11.74
C THR A 13 -10.01 -2.80 -11.11
N LEU A 14 -8.72 -3.03 -10.94
CA LEU A 14 -7.77 -2.01 -10.54
C LEU A 14 -7.42 -1.17 -11.77
N GLU A 15 -7.37 0.15 -11.57
CA GLU A 15 -7.04 1.10 -12.63
C GLU A 15 -5.77 1.87 -12.25
N PRO A 16 -4.88 2.18 -13.21
CA PRO A 16 -3.69 2.98 -12.94
C PRO A 16 -4.07 4.35 -12.38
N ARG A 17 -3.38 4.76 -11.31
CA ARG A 17 -3.59 6.06 -10.66
C ARG A 17 -2.26 6.78 -10.47
N ILE A 18 -2.30 8.11 -10.57
CA ILE A 18 -1.14 8.93 -10.24
C ILE A 18 -0.89 8.78 -8.73
N SER A 19 0.33 8.39 -8.39
CA SER A 19 0.84 8.30 -7.02
C SER A 19 2.00 9.29 -6.88
N ASN A 20 2.88 9.11 -5.88
CA ASN A 20 4.05 9.97 -5.62
C ASN A 20 5.06 10.06 -6.78
N HIS A 21 4.95 9.23 -7.81
CA HIS A 21 5.89 9.16 -8.93
C HIS A 21 5.39 9.87 -10.20
N ASP A 22 4.28 10.62 -10.12
CA ASP A 22 3.67 11.40 -11.23
C ASP A 22 3.28 10.61 -12.50
N ILE A 23 3.44 9.29 -12.47
CA ILE A 23 3.08 8.37 -13.53
C ILE A 23 1.88 7.55 -13.06
N PRO A 24 0.81 7.42 -13.87
CA PRO A 24 -0.33 6.59 -13.52
C PRO A 24 0.05 5.12 -13.57
N LEU A 25 0.13 4.47 -12.41
CA LEU A 25 0.50 3.06 -12.26
C LEU A 25 -0.42 2.37 -11.26
N ILE A 26 -0.56 1.05 -11.40
CA ILE A 26 -1.04 0.17 -10.34
C ILE A 26 0.18 -0.49 -9.73
N TYR A 27 0.32 -0.39 -8.41
CA TYR A 27 1.43 -1.00 -7.67
C TYR A 27 0.99 -2.32 -7.06
N PHE A 28 1.76 -3.36 -7.32
CA PHE A 28 1.59 -4.68 -6.76
C PHE A 28 2.86 -5.14 -6.04
N SER A 29 2.71 -6.18 -5.22
CA SER A 29 3.83 -7.00 -4.77
C SER A 29 3.59 -8.47 -5.05
N GLU A 30 4.65 -9.23 -5.27
CA GLU A 30 4.61 -10.71 -5.30
C GLU A 30 4.53 -11.32 -3.89
N LYS A 31 4.66 -10.50 -2.84
CA LYS A 31 4.56 -10.86 -1.43
C LYS A 31 3.33 -10.19 -0.81
N ARG A 32 2.47 -10.97 -0.15
CA ARG A 32 1.21 -10.46 0.42
C ARG A 32 1.49 -9.53 1.59
N GLU A 33 2.41 -9.92 2.45
CA GLU A 33 2.86 -9.16 3.62
C GLU A 33 3.41 -7.78 3.26
N ASN A 34 4.07 -7.65 2.10
CA ASN A 34 4.65 -6.38 1.65
C ASN A 34 3.61 -5.31 1.34
N VAL A 35 2.34 -5.67 1.13
CA VAL A 35 1.30 -4.68 0.82
C VAL A 35 0.58 -4.13 2.06
N LEU A 36 0.68 -4.79 3.20
CA LEU A 36 -0.01 -4.38 4.44
C LEU A 36 0.37 -2.96 4.86
N VAL A 37 1.65 -2.61 4.74
CA VAL A 37 2.18 -1.30 5.11
C VAL A 37 1.54 -0.13 4.34
N TYR A 38 0.92 -0.39 3.19
CA TYR A 38 0.24 0.63 2.39
C TYR A 38 -1.20 0.93 2.83
N LEU A 39 -1.79 0.10 3.70
CA LEU A 39 -3.15 0.31 4.23
C LEU A 39 -3.23 1.56 5.10
N SER A 40 -2.14 1.94 5.76
CA SER A 40 -2.07 3.14 6.57
C SER A 40 -1.12 4.21 6.01
N ASN A 41 -1.26 5.42 6.53
CA ASN A 41 -0.31 6.51 6.46
C ASN A 41 -0.39 7.22 7.81
N ALA A 42 0.67 7.11 8.62
CA ALA A 42 0.64 7.57 10.01
C ALA A 42 0.26 9.05 10.13
N VAL A 43 0.78 9.89 9.22
CA VAL A 43 0.52 11.33 9.22
C VAL A 43 -0.95 11.62 8.89
N GLU A 44 -1.48 10.98 7.84
CA GLU A 44 -2.87 11.13 7.45
C GLU A 44 -3.82 10.65 8.56
N LYS A 45 -3.53 9.49 9.17
CA LYS A 45 -4.29 8.94 10.28
C LYS A 45 -4.31 9.89 11.47
N PHE A 46 -3.14 10.33 11.94
CA PHE A 46 -3.01 11.26 13.05
C PHE A 46 -3.78 12.56 12.79
N CYS A 47 -3.64 13.15 11.62
CA CYS A 47 -4.34 14.39 11.28
C CYS A 47 -5.87 14.20 11.30
N LYS A 48 -6.39 13.10 10.75
CA LYS A 48 -7.83 12.81 10.77
C LYS A 48 -8.35 12.58 12.19
N GLU A 49 -7.62 11.81 13.01
CA GLU A 49 -8.00 11.49 14.39
C GLU A 49 -7.97 12.72 15.32
N THR A 50 -7.07 13.66 15.06
CA THR A 50 -6.94 14.91 15.83
C THR A 50 -7.79 16.06 15.29
N GLY A 51 -8.49 15.87 14.17
CA GLY A 51 -9.31 16.91 13.54
C GLY A 51 -8.49 18.01 12.85
N PHE A 52 -7.23 17.74 12.50
CA PHE A 52 -6.41 18.67 11.73
C PHE A 52 -6.97 18.84 10.31
N ASN A 53 -7.39 20.06 9.98
CA ASN A 53 -7.98 20.36 8.69
C ASN A 53 -6.90 20.55 7.61
N TYR A 54 -6.73 19.53 6.77
CA TYR A 54 -5.81 19.55 5.63
C TYR A 54 -6.56 19.25 4.33
N SER A 55 -6.39 20.13 3.34
CA SER A 55 -7.04 20.03 2.02
C SER A 55 -6.07 19.74 0.87
N GLY A 56 -4.79 19.52 1.18
CA GLY A 56 -3.76 19.19 0.19
C GLY A 56 -3.69 17.70 -0.14
N VAL A 57 -2.60 17.30 -0.81
CA VAL A 57 -2.33 15.91 -1.17
C VAL A 57 -1.60 15.21 -0.02
N TRP A 58 -2.14 14.09 0.46
CA TRP A 58 -1.44 13.25 1.42
C TRP A 58 -0.30 12.51 0.73
N HIS A 59 0.93 12.95 1.00
CA HIS A 59 2.10 12.17 0.63
C HIS A 59 2.26 10.98 1.58
N LYS A 60 2.58 9.81 1.02
CA LYS A 60 2.90 8.64 1.83
C LYS A 60 4.12 8.91 2.71
N TRP A 61 3.92 8.79 4.02
CA TRP A 61 4.98 8.63 5.00
C TRP A 61 4.89 7.21 5.55
N ALA A 62 6.03 6.52 5.66
CA ALA A 62 6.05 5.14 6.10
C ALA A 62 7.31 4.83 6.90
N SER A 63 7.15 4.06 7.96
CA SER A 63 8.23 3.61 8.85
C SER A 63 8.62 2.17 8.59
N TYR A 64 8.75 1.82 7.31
CA TYR A 64 9.19 0.51 6.86
C TYR A 64 10.34 0.63 5.86
N GLY A 65 11.16 -0.42 5.81
CA GLY A 65 12.19 -0.61 4.81
C GLY A 65 12.30 -2.08 4.45
N PHE A 66 13.32 -2.42 3.67
CA PHE A 66 13.67 -3.79 3.38
C PHE A 66 15.14 -4.00 3.69
N ASP A 67 15.48 -5.15 4.26
CA ASP A 67 16.89 -5.51 4.40
C ASP A 67 17.51 -5.98 3.07
N LYS A 68 18.79 -6.36 3.13
CA LYS A 68 19.56 -6.88 2.00
C LYS A 68 18.96 -8.13 1.36
N ASP A 69 18.15 -8.89 2.10
CA ASP A 69 17.51 -10.13 1.65
C ASP A 69 16.08 -9.84 1.11
N GLY A 70 15.68 -8.56 1.10
CA GLY A 70 14.37 -8.10 0.63
C GLY A 70 13.25 -8.38 1.63
N ILE A 71 13.57 -8.65 2.89
CA ILE A 71 12.59 -8.88 3.95
C ILE A 71 12.09 -7.54 4.46
N LEU A 72 10.76 -7.42 4.58
CA LEU A 72 10.11 -6.23 5.13
C LEU A 72 10.51 -6.04 6.59
N ASN A 73 11.06 -4.87 6.89
CA ASN A 73 11.40 -4.46 8.24
C ASN A 73 10.59 -3.23 8.64
N LEU A 74 10.05 -3.27 9.85
CA LEU A 74 9.29 -2.20 10.47
C LEU A 74 10.16 -1.57 11.56
N GLU A 75 10.30 -0.24 11.53
CA GLU A 75 11.09 0.50 12.52
C GLU A 75 10.18 1.34 13.42
N GLU A 76 10.43 1.29 14.73
CA GLU A 76 9.81 2.20 15.69
C GLU A 76 10.71 3.43 15.91
N TYR A 77 10.45 4.51 15.18
CA TYR A 77 11.16 5.78 15.38
C TYR A 77 10.88 6.44 16.73
N TYR A 78 9.75 6.11 17.35
CA TYR A 78 9.35 6.51 18.70
C TYR A 78 8.50 5.39 19.32
N PRO A 79 8.36 5.35 20.68
CA PRO A 79 7.56 4.32 21.33
C PRO A 79 6.14 4.26 20.78
N ASN A 80 5.68 3.08 20.39
CA ASN A 80 4.36 2.79 19.82
C ASN A 80 4.13 3.32 18.39
N ALA A 81 5.16 3.74 17.64
CA ALA A 81 4.99 4.24 16.28
C ALA A 81 4.21 3.27 15.37
N LEU A 82 4.42 1.95 15.52
CA LEU A 82 3.68 0.95 14.75
C LEU A 82 2.21 0.87 15.17
N ILE A 83 1.96 0.87 16.47
CA ILE A 83 0.59 0.87 17.01
C ILE A 83 -0.15 2.12 16.55
N ASP A 84 0.45 3.29 16.68
CA ASP A 84 -0.15 4.56 16.29
C ASP A 84 -0.44 4.62 14.78
N THR A 85 0.41 3.97 13.98
CA THR A 85 0.25 3.90 12.53
C THR A 85 -0.85 2.92 12.11
N TYR A 86 -0.88 1.70 12.66
CA TYR A 86 -1.66 0.61 12.07
C TYR A 86 -2.89 0.20 12.89
N LYS A 87 -2.88 0.39 14.21
CA LYS A 87 -3.97 -0.10 15.07
C LYS A 87 -5.31 0.52 14.68
N GLY A 88 -6.30 -0.36 14.49
CA GLY A 88 -7.66 -0.01 14.09
C GLY A 88 -7.80 0.37 12.61
N VAL A 89 -6.74 0.22 11.81
CA VAL A 89 -6.80 0.50 10.36
C VAL A 89 -7.26 -0.76 9.64
N SER A 90 -8.52 -0.76 9.22
CA SER A 90 -9.05 -1.82 8.36
C SER A 90 -8.83 -1.52 6.87
N GLY A 91 -8.76 -2.55 6.04
CA GLY A 91 -8.74 -2.39 4.59
C GLY A 91 -8.83 -3.72 3.85
N TYR A 92 -8.36 -3.74 2.61
CA TYR A 92 -8.49 -4.88 1.72
C TYR A 92 -7.17 -5.17 1.02
N ILE A 93 -6.82 -6.45 0.93
CA ILE A 93 -5.79 -6.95 0.01
C ILE A 93 -6.49 -7.58 -1.18
N TYR A 94 -6.24 -7.02 -2.34
CA TYR A 94 -6.70 -7.54 -3.62
C TYR A 94 -5.61 -8.41 -4.24
N SER A 95 -6.02 -9.55 -4.77
CA SER A 95 -5.14 -10.46 -5.50
C SER A 95 -5.40 -10.36 -7.00
N ALA A 96 -4.36 -10.55 -7.80
CA ALA A 96 -4.43 -10.66 -9.25
C ALA A 96 -3.54 -11.83 -9.72
N GLU A 97 -4.11 -12.70 -10.56
CA GLU A 97 -3.38 -13.84 -11.12
C GLU A 97 -2.36 -13.44 -12.18
N LYS A 98 -2.70 -12.40 -12.96
CA LYS A 98 -1.92 -11.90 -14.09
C LYS A 98 -1.82 -10.39 -14.03
N VAL A 99 -0.61 -9.89 -14.22
CA VAL A 99 -0.29 -8.47 -14.28
C VAL A 99 0.66 -8.26 -15.45
N ASP A 100 0.30 -7.38 -16.37
CA ASP A 100 1.21 -6.93 -17.42
C ASP A 100 2.18 -5.92 -16.81
N ASN A 101 3.41 -6.36 -16.57
CA ASN A 101 4.44 -5.55 -15.93
C ASN A 101 4.85 -4.39 -16.85
N SER A 102 4.78 -3.17 -16.35
CA SER A 102 5.15 -1.97 -17.10
C SER A 102 6.65 -1.83 -17.35
N GLY A 103 7.49 -2.57 -16.60
CA GLY A 103 8.95 -2.47 -16.67
C GLY A 103 9.53 -1.20 -16.03
N ASP A 104 8.69 -0.38 -15.39
CA ASP A 104 9.15 0.77 -14.62
C ASP A 104 10.03 0.28 -13.45
N THR A 105 11.22 0.84 -13.29
CA THR A 105 12.14 0.42 -12.23
C THR A 105 11.70 1.01 -10.90
N ILE A 106 11.29 0.15 -9.98
CA ILE A 106 10.90 0.52 -8.62
C ILE A 106 11.91 -0.10 -7.66
N ASN A 107 12.54 0.72 -6.84
CA ASN A 107 13.51 0.28 -5.82
C ASN A 107 12.79 -0.29 -4.59
N VAL A 108 11.87 -1.24 -4.80
CA VAL A 108 11.12 -1.94 -3.76
C VAL A 108 11.16 -3.44 -4.10
N PRO A 109 11.69 -4.29 -3.20
CA PRO A 109 11.75 -5.73 -3.42
C PRO A 109 10.37 -6.32 -3.75
N TYR A 110 10.34 -7.20 -4.75
CA TYR A 110 9.13 -7.90 -5.21
C TYR A 110 8.02 -6.97 -5.72
N ALA A 111 8.30 -5.69 -5.98
CA ALA A 111 7.33 -4.77 -6.53
C ALA A 111 7.14 -5.02 -8.03
N VAL A 112 5.89 -4.95 -8.47
CA VAL A 112 5.50 -5.05 -9.88
C VAL A 112 4.51 -3.93 -10.16
N THR A 113 4.63 -3.26 -11.29
CA THR A 113 3.67 -2.23 -11.71
C THR A 113 2.98 -2.57 -13.00
N SER A 114 1.78 -2.02 -13.18
CA SER A 114 1.08 -2.06 -14.46
C SER A 114 0.57 -0.68 -14.86
N ARG A 115 0.61 -0.43 -16.18
CA ARG A 115 -0.04 0.71 -16.84
C ARG A 115 -1.42 0.36 -17.38
N GLU A 116 -1.77 -0.92 -17.36
CA GLU A 116 -3.04 -1.43 -17.86
C GLU A 116 -3.98 -1.72 -16.69
N LYS A 117 -5.29 -1.81 -16.99
CA LYS A 117 -6.27 -2.24 -16.01
C LYS A 117 -6.05 -3.71 -15.67
N VAL A 118 -6.18 -4.06 -14.39
CA VAL A 118 -6.00 -5.44 -13.91
C VAL A 118 -7.27 -5.95 -13.25
N THR A 119 -7.74 -7.11 -13.69
CA THR A 119 -8.88 -7.80 -13.06
C THR A 119 -8.46 -8.41 -11.73
N VAL A 120 -9.26 -8.14 -10.70
CA VAL A 120 -9.10 -8.74 -9.37
C VAL A 120 -9.60 -10.18 -9.40
N SER A 121 -8.77 -11.13 -8.93
CA SER A 121 -9.13 -12.54 -8.79
C SER A 121 -9.69 -12.87 -7.41
N ASP A 122 -9.19 -12.21 -6.36
CA ASP A 122 -9.64 -12.43 -4.98
C ASP A 122 -9.51 -11.16 -4.12
N CYS A 123 -10.22 -11.12 -3.00
CA CYS A 123 -10.21 -10.01 -2.06
C CYS A 123 -10.29 -10.52 -0.62
N GLU A 124 -9.29 -10.15 0.16
CA GLU A 124 -9.23 -10.40 1.59
C GLU A 124 -9.53 -9.12 2.37
N PHE A 125 -10.38 -9.22 3.38
CA PHE A 125 -10.60 -8.13 4.34
C PHE A 125 -9.60 -8.23 5.49
N ILE A 126 -8.94 -7.12 5.78
CA ILE A 126 -8.03 -6.95 6.90
C ILE A 126 -8.73 -6.07 7.93
N GLU A 127 -9.07 -6.64 9.08
CA GLU A 127 -9.77 -5.91 10.15
C GLU A 127 -8.85 -4.92 10.86
N ASP A 128 -7.60 -5.31 11.10
CA ASP A 128 -6.55 -4.51 11.75
C ASP A 128 -5.22 -4.82 11.05
N ALA A 129 -4.52 -3.78 10.58
CA ALA A 129 -3.40 -3.85 9.65
C ALA A 129 -2.05 -4.22 10.30
#